data_AF-A0A7S3N9Z3-F1
#
_entry.id   AF-A0A7S3N9Z3-F1
#
_cell.length_a   1.000
_cell.length_b   1.000
_cell.length_c   1.000
_cell.angle_alpha   90.00
_cell.angle_beta   90.00
_cell.angle_gamma   90.00
#
_symmetry.space_group_name_H-M   'P 1'
#
loop_
_entity.id
_entity.type
_entity.pdbx_description
1 polymer ?
#
loop_
_entity_poly.entity_id
_entity_poly.type
_entity_poly.pdbx_seq_one_letter_code
_entity_poly.pdbx_strand_id
1 'polypeptide(L)'
;ETEIQQENIEDQIINEEYKIWKKNSPFLYDTLYSHCLTWPSLTVEWLPNKDVPQNSDYSLQKLLIGTHTSNDEQNYAQIMKVKLPLEDKAIDSSEYADNSNDANGLGQATDKQRIDYEVKINHQGEINRARYMPQQPNIFATKTISGDILLFDYHKHQRTPENDEVKPQLILKGHEKEGYGLSWNPVRKG
;
A
#
# COMPACT_ATOMS: atom_id res chain seq x y z
N GLU A 1 -5.06 -35.61 6.01
CA GLU A 1 -5.15 -35.47 7.49
C GLU A 1 -3.88 -34.87 8.07
N THR A 2 -2.69 -35.32 7.66
CA THR A 2 -1.40 -34.80 8.16
C THR A 2 -1.08 -33.36 7.76
N GLU A 3 -1.35 -32.95 6.51
CA GLU A 3 -1.09 -31.57 6.03
C GLU A 3 -2.00 -30.54 6.70
N ILE A 4 -3.30 -30.82 6.77
CA ILE A 4 -4.29 -29.97 7.47
C ILE A 4 -3.93 -29.83 8.96
N GLN A 5 -3.43 -30.88 9.60
CA GLN A 5 -2.96 -30.80 10.98
C GLN A 5 -1.70 -29.94 11.11
N GLN A 6 -0.79 -30.00 10.14
CA GLN A 6 0.42 -29.15 10.12
C GLN A 6 0.07 -27.67 9.92
N GLU A 7 -0.81 -27.34 8.96
CA GLU A 7 -1.30 -25.98 8.74
C GLU A 7 -1.95 -25.40 10.01
N ASN A 8 -2.80 -26.19 10.68
CA ASN A 8 -3.44 -25.76 11.93
C ASN A 8 -2.44 -25.49 13.06
N ILE A 9 -1.35 -26.25 13.16
CA ILE A 9 -0.30 -26.02 14.16
C ILE A 9 0.48 -24.75 13.81
N GLU A 10 0.81 -24.56 12.53
CA GLU A 10 1.52 -23.37 12.06
C GLU A 10 0.70 -22.09 12.32
N ASP A 11 -0.60 -22.10 12.02
CA ASP A 11 -1.51 -20.99 12.31
C ASP A 11 -1.60 -20.68 13.82
N GLN A 12 -1.57 -21.71 14.67
CA GLN A 12 -1.54 -21.51 16.12
C GLN A 12 -0.25 -20.82 16.57
N ILE A 13 0.90 -21.26 16.05
CA ILE A 13 2.21 -20.66 16.36
C ILE A 13 2.23 -19.20 15.90
N ILE A 14 1.81 -18.92 14.67
CA ILE A 14 1.75 -17.55 14.12
C ILE A 14 0.89 -16.65 15.00
N ASN A 15 -0.28 -17.14 15.43
CA ASN A 15 -1.19 -16.38 16.28
C ASN A 15 -0.63 -16.12 17.68
N GLU A 16 0.10 -17.07 18.27
CA GLU A 16 0.77 -16.90 19.56
C GLU A 16 1.91 -15.89 19.47
N GLU A 17 2.78 -16.02 18.46
CA GLU A 17 3.88 -15.10 18.20
C GLU A 17 3.37 -13.67 17.95
N TYR A 18 2.30 -13.52 17.16
CA TYR A 18 1.67 -12.23 16.91
C TYR A 18 1.15 -11.58 18.20
N LYS A 19 0.50 -12.35 19.09
CA LYS A 19 0.02 -11.82 20.39
C LYS A 19 1.18 -11.33 21.26
N ILE A 20 2.28 -12.08 21.30
CA ILE A 20 3.48 -11.72 22.05
C ILE A 20 4.11 -10.44 21.44
N TRP A 21 4.32 -10.41 20.13
CA TRP A 21 4.84 -9.23 19.42
C TRP A 21 3.96 -8.01 19.67
N LYS A 22 2.64 -8.14 19.54
CA LYS A 22 1.68 -7.05 19.77
C LYS A 22 1.77 -6.48 21.18
N LYS A 23 1.86 -7.35 22.20
CA LYS A 23 2.05 -6.93 23.61
C LYS A 23 3.35 -6.14 23.81
N ASN A 24 4.40 -6.48 23.08
CA ASN A 24 5.70 -5.83 23.17
C ASN A 24 5.85 -4.61 22.23
N SER A 25 4.96 -4.44 21.24
CA SER A 25 5.09 -3.40 20.21
C SER A 25 5.26 -1.97 20.74
N PRO A 26 4.63 -1.52 21.85
CA PRO A 26 4.86 -0.17 22.37
C PRO A 26 6.29 0.07 22.91
N PHE A 27 7.04 -1.01 23.18
CA PHE A 27 8.45 -0.92 23.60
C PHE A 27 9.42 -1.07 22.44
N LEU A 28 8.93 -1.50 21.26
CA LEU A 28 9.76 -1.82 20.09
C LEU A 28 9.71 -0.74 19.01
N TYR A 29 8.62 0.03 18.94
CA TYR A 29 8.39 0.98 17.87
C TYR A 29 7.95 2.34 18.42
N ASP A 30 8.55 3.40 17.89
CA ASP A 30 8.09 4.77 18.16
C ASP A 30 6.77 5.08 17.42
N THR A 31 6.52 4.43 16.29
CA THR A 31 5.30 4.56 15.49
C THR A 31 4.94 3.23 14.83
N LEU A 32 3.69 2.80 14.98
CA LEU A 32 3.17 1.59 14.35
C LEU A 32 1.77 1.83 13.81
N TYR A 33 1.59 1.63 12.50
CA TYR A 33 0.28 1.67 11.86
C TYR A 33 -0.09 0.30 11.30
N SER A 34 -1.30 -0.15 11.62
CA SER A 34 -1.93 -1.33 11.02
C SER A 34 -3.13 -0.87 10.20
N HIS A 35 -3.20 -1.29 8.95
CA HIS A 35 -4.31 -0.97 8.06
C HIS A 35 -4.68 -2.20 7.22
N CYS A 36 -5.92 -2.67 7.38
CA CYS A 36 -6.45 -3.79 6.62
C CYS A 36 -6.93 -3.29 5.25
N LEU A 37 -6.20 -3.66 4.19
CA LEU A 37 -6.63 -3.41 2.81
C LEU A 37 -7.80 -4.33 2.44
N THR A 38 -8.66 -3.88 1.53
CA THR A 38 -9.76 -4.70 0.99
C THR A 38 -9.24 -5.90 0.21
N TRP A 39 -8.20 -5.68 -0.58
CA TRP A 39 -7.51 -6.69 -1.37
C TRP A 39 -6.02 -6.63 -1.07
N PRO A 40 -5.31 -7.78 -1.09
CA PRO A 40 -3.87 -7.80 -0.88
C PRO A 40 -3.16 -7.01 -1.98
N SER A 41 -1.98 -6.49 -1.64
CA SER A 41 -1.10 -5.81 -2.58
C SER A 41 0.22 -6.57 -2.71
N LEU A 42 0.60 -6.89 -3.95
CA LEU A 42 1.92 -7.48 -4.26
C LEU A 42 3.02 -6.41 -4.39
N THR A 43 2.66 -5.12 -4.31
CA THR A 43 3.59 -4.00 -4.46
C THR A 43 3.35 -2.91 -3.44
N VAL A 44 4.43 -2.31 -2.96
CA VAL A 44 4.39 -1.10 -2.15
C VAL A 44 5.58 -0.24 -2.50
N GLU A 45 5.37 1.05 -2.69
CA GLU A 45 6.44 2.01 -2.92
C GLU A 45 6.04 3.39 -2.37
N TRP A 46 6.91 4.00 -1.58
CA TRP A 46 6.75 5.41 -1.18
C TRP A 46 6.99 6.32 -2.36
N LEU A 47 6.07 7.25 -2.60
CA LEU A 47 6.35 8.40 -3.46
C LEU A 47 7.22 9.40 -2.69
N PRO A 48 8.11 10.14 -3.38
CA PRO A 48 9.12 10.97 -2.73
C PRO A 48 8.56 12.26 -2.12
N ASN A 49 7.29 12.57 -2.35
CA ASN A 49 6.65 13.80 -1.87
C ASN A 49 6.33 13.71 -0.37
N LYS A 50 6.79 14.72 0.37
CA LYS A 50 6.47 14.96 1.78
C LYS A 50 5.89 16.36 1.91
N ASP A 51 4.59 16.45 2.14
CA ASP A 51 3.90 17.72 2.35
C ASP A 51 3.67 17.92 3.85
N VAL A 52 4.01 19.09 4.40
CA VAL A 52 3.74 19.41 5.82
C VAL A 52 2.69 20.53 5.84
N PRO A 53 1.41 20.21 6.12
CA PRO A 53 0.38 21.23 6.24
C PRO A 53 0.74 22.29 7.29
N GLN A 54 0.31 23.53 7.05
CA GLN A 54 0.60 24.61 7.98
C GLN A 54 -0.03 24.33 9.35
N ASN A 55 0.76 24.51 10.41
CA ASN A 55 0.36 24.28 11.80
C ASN A 55 -0.07 22.82 12.11
N SER A 56 0.32 21.82 11.30
CA SER A 56 0.09 20.41 11.64
C SER A 56 1.17 19.83 12.56
N ASP A 57 0.88 18.65 13.10
CA ASP A 57 1.81 17.75 13.80
C ASP A 57 2.22 16.54 12.95
N TYR A 58 1.74 16.46 11.71
CA TYR A 58 2.04 15.38 10.78
C TYR A 58 2.56 15.90 9.44
N SER A 59 3.29 15.03 8.74
CA SER A 59 3.55 15.11 7.31
C SER A 59 2.59 14.20 6.54
N LEU A 60 2.12 14.65 5.39
CA LEU A 60 1.36 13.86 4.44
C LEU A 60 2.33 13.27 3.42
N GLN A 61 2.38 11.95 3.36
CA GLN A 61 3.19 11.19 2.42
C GLN A 61 2.28 10.24 1.63
N LYS A 62 2.78 9.69 0.53
CA LYS A 62 1.97 8.86 -0.37
C LYS A 62 2.61 7.50 -0.63
N LEU A 63 1.78 6.47 -0.72
CA LEU A 63 2.16 5.11 -1.10
C LEU A 63 1.49 4.74 -2.42
N LEU A 64 2.26 4.11 -3.31
CA LEU A 64 1.77 3.43 -4.50
C LEU A 64 1.61 1.94 -4.18
N ILE A 65 0.37 1.44 -4.29
CA ILE A 65 0.03 0.03 -4.10
C ILE A 65 -0.79 -0.49 -5.30
N GLY A 66 -1.02 -1.79 -5.34
CA GLY A 66 -1.89 -2.43 -6.31
C GLY A 66 -2.83 -3.42 -5.64
N THR A 67 -3.80 -3.92 -6.38
CA THR A 67 -4.66 -5.01 -5.91
C THR A 67 -4.27 -6.33 -6.55
N HIS A 68 -4.58 -7.41 -5.85
CA HIS A 68 -4.61 -8.78 -6.32
C HIS A 68 -5.95 -9.39 -5.90
N THR A 69 -6.86 -9.53 -6.87
CA THR A 69 -8.26 -9.93 -6.62
C THR A 69 -8.58 -11.36 -7.06
N SER A 70 -7.61 -12.13 -7.56
CA SER A 70 -7.82 -13.49 -8.09
C SER A 70 -8.88 -13.56 -9.21
N ASN A 71 -9.11 -12.45 -9.92
CA ASN A 71 -10.16 -12.25 -10.93
C ASN A 71 -11.60 -12.13 -10.39
N ASP A 72 -11.80 -12.00 -9.09
CA ASP A 72 -13.14 -11.84 -8.50
C ASP A 72 -13.70 -10.42 -8.69
N GLU A 73 -12.82 -9.41 -8.66
CA GLU A 73 -13.19 -8.00 -8.80
C GLU A 73 -12.23 -7.23 -9.72
N GLN A 74 -12.68 -6.05 -10.19
CA GLN A 74 -11.87 -5.10 -10.93
C GLN A 74 -10.61 -4.72 -10.12
N ASN A 75 -9.44 -4.79 -10.78
CA ASN A 75 -8.18 -4.45 -10.14
C ASN A 75 -7.87 -2.96 -10.25
N TYR A 76 -7.11 -2.44 -9.28
CA TYR A 76 -6.77 -1.02 -9.21
C TYR A 76 -5.30 -0.80 -8.88
N ALA A 77 -4.66 0.13 -9.59
CA ALA A 77 -3.48 0.82 -9.07
C ALA A 77 -3.97 1.94 -8.15
N GLN A 78 -3.39 2.08 -6.97
CA GLN A 78 -3.91 2.99 -5.96
C GLN A 78 -2.80 3.85 -5.36
N ILE A 79 -3.10 5.13 -5.20
CA ILE A 79 -2.30 6.07 -4.40
C ILE A 79 -2.98 6.22 -3.05
N MET A 80 -2.30 5.84 -1.98
CA MET A 80 -2.75 6.06 -0.60
C MET A 80 -2.03 7.26 0.00
N LYS A 81 -2.73 8.01 0.83
CA LYS A 81 -2.20 9.06 1.71
C LYS A 81 -1.94 8.49 3.09
N VAL A 82 -0.79 8.82 3.65
CA VAL A 82 -0.38 8.45 5.00
C VAL A 82 0.01 9.72 5.75
N LYS A 83 -0.63 9.95 6.90
CA LYS A 83 -0.26 11.01 7.85
C LYS A 83 0.76 10.43 8.82
N LEU A 84 2.01 10.85 8.72
CA LEU A 84 3.10 10.44 9.61
C LEU A 84 3.44 11.56 10.60
N PRO A 85 3.59 11.28 11.90
CA PRO A 85 3.93 12.29 12.90
C PRO A 85 5.28 12.93 12.58
N LEU A 86 5.44 14.21 12.95
CA LEU A 86 6.72 14.91 12.88
C LEU A 86 7.58 14.56 14.11
N GLU A 87 8.88 14.39 13.91
CA GLU A 87 9.84 13.96 14.95
C GLU A 87 9.85 14.87 16.19
N ASP A 88 9.59 16.17 16.02
CA ASP A 88 9.71 17.18 17.08
C ASP A 88 8.50 17.24 18.05
N LYS A 89 7.49 16.39 17.86
CA LYS A 89 6.30 16.37 18.74
C LYS A 89 6.26 15.06 19.51
N ALA A 90 6.32 15.18 20.84
CA ALA A 90 6.24 14.04 21.75
C ALA A 90 4.98 13.22 21.44
N ILE A 91 5.19 11.96 21.08
CA ILE A 91 4.11 11.00 20.88
C ILE A 91 3.54 10.71 22.28
N ASP A 92 2.27 11.06 22.50
CA ASP A 92 1.61 10.74 23.75
C ASP A 92 1.47 9.21 23.84
N SER A 93 2.09 8.61 24.85
CA SER A 93 2.04 7.18 25.09
C SER A 93 0.61 6.68 25.38
N SER A 94 -0.32 7.60 25.65
CA SER A 94 -1.76 7.32 25.75
C SER A 94 -2.41 6.93 24.41
N GLU A 95 -1.84 7.26 23.24
CA GLU A 95 -2.37 6.79 21.93
C GLU A 95 -2.20 5.27 21.74
N TYR A 96 -1.28 4.65 22.48
CA TYR A 96 -1.08 3.19 22.49
C TYR A 96 -1.93 2.48 23.55
N ALA A 97 -2.58 3.24 24.44
CA ALA A 97 -3.36 2.69 25.52
C ALA A 97 -4.80 2.36 25.07
N ASP A 98 -4.99 1.07 24.81
CA ASP A 98 -6.22 0.34 25.15
C ASP A 98 -7.45 0.51 24.22
N ASN A 99 -7.51 -0.33 23.18
CA ASN A 99 -8.76 -0.94 22.72
C ASN A 99 -8.61 -2.47 22.81
N SER A 100 -8.51 -2.98 24.05
CA SER A 100 -8.48 -4.41 24.36
C SER A 100 -9.71 -5.21 23.93
N ASN A 101 -10.78 -4.55 23.44
CA ASN A 101 -12.03 -5.18 23.00
C ASN A 101 -12.23 -5.28 21.48
N ASP A 102 -11.32 -4.76 20.64
CA ASP A 102 -11.44 -4.95 19.20
C ASP A 102 -10.80 -6.28 18.77
N ALA A 103 -11.66 -7.22 18.35
CA ALA A 103 -11.27 -8.46 17.69
C ALA A 103 -10.41 -8.26 16.42
N ASN A 104 -10.24 -7.02 15.96
CA ASN A 104 -9.55 -6.63 14.73
C ASN A 104 -8.24 -5.82 14.92
N GLY A 105 -7.48 -6.07 15.99
CA GLY A 105 -6.01 -5.97 15.92
C GLY A 105 -5.37 -4.57 15.82
N LEU A 106 -4.74 -4.17 16.94
CA LEU A 106 -3.82 -3.03 17.16
C LEU A 106 -4.55 -1.71 17.40
N GLY A 107 -4.14 -1.04 18.49
CA GLY A 107 -4.77 0.16 19.03
C GLY A 107 -5.01 1.20 17.94
N GLN A 108 -6.28 1.52 17.72
CA GLN A 108 -6.65 2.67 16.92
C GLN A 108 -6.31 3.91 17.76
N ALA A 109 -5.14 4.50 17.51
CA ALA A 109 -4.90 5.89 17.90
C ALA A 109 -6.11 6.71 17.41
N THR A 110 -6.64 7.54 18.31
CA THR A 110 -7.95 8.20 18.27
C THR A 110 -8.14 9.23 17.15
N ASP A 111 -7.23 9.29 16.19
CA ASP A 111 -7.30 10.18 15.04
C ASP A 111 -7.82 9.42 13.81
N LYS A 112 -9.13 9.56 13.57
CA LYS A 112 -9.85 8.97 12.44
C LYS A 112 -9.08 9.20 11.13
N GLN A 113 -8.57 8.09 10.58
CA GLN A 113 -7.83 7.96 9.30
C GLN A 113 -6.44 8.64 9.25
N ARG A 114 -5.44 7.95 9.79
CA ARG A 114 -4.01 8.15 9.45
C ARG A 114 -3.68 7.69 8.02
N ILE A 115 -4.43 6.73 7.47
CA ILE A 115 -4.27 6.19 6.11
C ILE A 115 -5.61 6.31 5.35
N ASP A 116 -5.58 6.89 4.15
CA ASP A 116 -6.77 7.04 3.27
C ASP A 116 -6.39 6.89 1.79
N TYR A 117 -7.35 6.63 0.90
CA TYR A 117 -7.15 6.58 -0.54
C TYR A 117 -7.18 7.97 -1.17
N GLU A 118 -6.18 8.29 -1.99
CA GLU A 118 -6.15 9.51 -2.81
C GLU A 118 -6.70 9.28 -4.22
N VAL A 119 -6.23 8.23 -4.90
CA VAL A 119 -6.64 7.91 -6.27
C VAL A 119 -6.73 6.39 -6.40
N LYS A 120 -7.80 5.91 -7.06
CA LYS A 120 -7.90 4.55 -7.59
C LYS A 120 -7.96 4.61 -9.11
N ILE A 121 -7.15 3.80 -9.78
CA ILE A 121 -7.05 3.76 -11.24
C ILE A 121 -7.32 2.33 -11.70
N ASN A 122 -8.29 2.14 -12.59
CA ASN A 122 -8.58 0.82 -13.16
C ASN A 122 -7.33 0.23 -13.80
N HIS A 123 -7.08 -1.03 -13.50
CA HIS A 123 -5.94 -1.78 -14.01
C HIS A 123 -6.41 -3.08 -14.66
N GLN A 124 -5.76 -3.46 -15.76
CA GLN A 124 -6.04 -4.71 -16.42
C GLN A 124 -5.35 -5.86 -15.68
N GLY A 125 -6.14 -6.67 -14.98
CA GLY A 125 -5.64 -7.75 -14.12
C GLY A 125 -4.85 -7.23 -12.92
N GLU A 126 -4.20 -8.14 -12.23
CA GLU A 126 -3.48 -7.85 -11.00
C GLU A 126 -2.16 -7.12 -11.24
N ILE A 127 -1.68 -6.43 -10.20
CA ILE A 127 -0.45 -5.64 -10.29
C ILE A 127 0.68 -6.36 -9.57
N ASN A 128 1.56 -6.99 -10.35
CA ASN A 128 2.72 -7.72 -9.84
C ASN A 128 3.80 -6.78 -9.27
N ARG A 129 3.94 -5.60 -9.87
CA ARG A 129 4.85 -4.55 -9.41
C ARG A 129 4.41 -3.19 -9.97
N ALA A 130 4.48 -2.14 -9.16
CA ALA A 130 4.27 -0.77 -9.60
C ALA A 130 5.46 0.11 -9.19
N ARG A 131 6.02 0.89 -10.12
CA ARG A 131 7.18 1.75 -9.84
C ARG A 131 7.01 3.17 -10.39
N TYR A 132 7.19 4.20 -9.57
CA TYR A 132 7.16 5.59 -10.02
C TYR A 132 8.43 5.97 -10.80
N MET A 133 8.30 6.90 -11.74
CA MET A 133 9.42 7.49 -12.49
C MET A 133 10.14 8.52 -11.60
N PRO A 134 11.43 8.36 -11.27
CA PRO A 134 12.14 9.26 -10.35
C PRO A 134 12.13 10.73 -10.78
N GLN A 135 12.21 10.99 -12.09
CA GLN A 135 12.23 12.36 -12.63
C GLN A 135 10.83 13.00 -12.67
N GLN A 136 9.77 12.20 -12.56
CA GLN A 136 8.40 12.68 -12.60
C GLN A 136 7.46 11.76 -11.79
N PRO A 137 7.43 11.88 -10.45
CA PRO A 137 6.81 10.88 -9.57
C PRO A 137 5.29 10.73 -9.69
N ASN A 138 4.62 11.60 -10.45
CA ASN A 138 3.21 11.39 -10.80
C ASN A 138 2.99 10.30 -11.86
N ILE A 139 4.06 9.95 -12.59
CA ILE A 139 4.07 8.88 -13.57
C ILE A 139 4.59 7.60 -12.92
N PHE A 140 3.90 6.48 -13.12
CA PHE A 140 4.35 5.17 -12.69
C PHE A 140 4.07 4.11 -13.76
N ALA A 141 4.89 3.06 -13.77
CA ALA A 141 4.69 1.88 -14.59
C ALA A 141 4.20 0.71 -13.74
N THR A 142 3.40 -0.17 -14.31
CA THR A 142 2.95 -1.41 -13.68
C THR A 142 3.30 -2.63 -14.52
N LYS A 143 3.64 -3.74 -13.85
CA LYS A 143 3.73 -5.07 -14.45
C LYS A 143 2.39 -5.79 -14.30
N THR A 144 1.84 -6.20 -15.43
CA THR A 144 0.63 -7.01 -15.53
C THR A 144 0.98 -8.51 -15.53
N ILE A 145 -0.06 -9.34 -15.49
CA ILE A 145 0.02 -10.80 -15.71
C ILE A 145 0.13 -11.20 -17.20
N SER A 146 -0.12 -10.29 -18.15
CA SER A 146 -0.06 -10.60 -19.59
C SER A 146 1.34 -10.39 -20.19
N GLY A 147 2.22 -9.69 -19.48
CA GLY A 147 3.56 -9.31 -19.95
C GLY A 147 3.66 -7.84 -20.38
N ASP A 148 2.54 -7.24 -20.79
CA ASP A 148 2.45 -5.82 -21.10
C ASP A 148 2.78 -4.97 -19.86
N ILE A 149 3.45 -3.84 -20.08
CA ILE A 149 3.72 -2.83 -19.04
C ILE A 149 2.81 -1.64 -19.31
N LEU A 150 2.02 -1.26 -18.31
CA LEU A 150 1.12 -0.11 -18.41
C LEU A 150 1.75 1.10 -17.74
N LEU A 151 1.73 2.24 -18.41
CA LEU A 151 2.20 3.50 -17.86
C LEU A 151 1.01 4.38 -17.49
N PHE A 152 1.01 4.88 -16.26
CA PHE A 152 -0.04 5.75 -15.73
C PHE A 152 0.53 7.07 -15.24
N ASP A 153 -0.26 8.13 -15.37
CA ASP A 153 -0.08 9.44 -14.75
C ASP A 153 -1.28 9.65 -13.82
N TYR A 154 -1.08 9.53 -12.50
CA TYR A 154 -2.21 9.57 -11.57
C TYR A 154 -2.87 10.94 -11.46
N HIS A 155 -2.24 12.02 -11.92
CA HIS A 155 -2.88 13.34 -11.99
C HIS A 155 -3.89 13.46 -13.15
N LYS A 156 -3.85 12.54 -14.12
CA LYS A 156 -4.79 12.47 -15.24
C LYS A 156 -5.99 11.56 -14.98
N HIS A 157 -6.13 11.08 -13.75
CA HIS A 157 -7.20 10.18 -13.33
C HIS A 157 -8.02 10.84 -12.22
N GLN A 158 -9.32 10.54 -12.20
CA GLN A 158 -10.19 10.97 -11.10
C GLN A 158 -9.87 10.19 -9.83
N ARG A 159 -10.28 10.71 -8.67
CA ARG A 159 -10.10 10.03 -7.37
C ARG A 159 -10.69 8.61 -7.36
N THR A 160 -11.85 8.44 -7.99
CA THR A 160 -12.55 7.17 -8.12
C THR A 160 -12.96 6.97 -9.57
N PRO A 161 -12.77 5.78 -10.16
CA PRO A 161 -13.21 5.50 -11.52
C PRO A 161 -14.73 5.58 -11.67
N GLU A 162 -15.21 6.12 -12.80
CA GLU A 162 -16.65 6.22 -13.13
C GLU A 162 -17.20 4.90 -13.71
N ASN A 163 -16.32 4.10 -14.29
CA ASN A 163 -16.59 2.81 -14.93
C ASN A 163 -15.34 1.93 -14.78
N ASP A 164 -15.33 0.74 -15.40
CA ASP A 164 -14.19 -0.20 -15.36
C ASP A 164 -13.22 -0.04 -16.54
N GLU A 165 -13.28 1.08 -17.29
CA GLU A 165 -12.40 1.31 -18.44
C GLU A 165 -10.96 1.59 -17.98
N VAL A 166 -10.00 0.81 -18.51
CA VAL A 166 -8.57 0.94 -18.19
C VAL A 166 -7.91 1.95 -19.14
N LYS A 167 -7.37 3.06 -18.61
CA LYS A 167 -6.87 4.22 -19.39
C LYS A 167 -5.38 4.52 -19.17
N PRO A 168 -4.46 3.62 -19.56
CA PRO A 168 -3.04 3.88 -19.45
C PRO A 168 -2.62 4.98 -20.44
N GLN A 169 -1.62 5.76 -20.08
CA GLN A 169 -0.98 6.73 -20.98
C GLN A 169 -0.19 6.02 -22.08
N LEU A 170 0.46 4.90 -21.75
CA LEU A 170 1.18 4.05 -22.71
C LEU A 170 1.05 2.58 -22.34
N ILE A 171 1.06 1.73 -23.37
CA ILE A 171 1.16 0.28 -23.24
C ILE A 171 2.48 -0.12 -23.89
N LEU A 172 3.46 -0.51 -23.07
CA LEU A 172 4.77 -0.96 -23.54
C LEU A 172 4.72 -2.48 -23.74
N LYS A 173 4.95 -2.91 -24.98
CA LYS A 173 4.94 -4.31 -25.39
C LYS A 173 6.35 -4.82 -25.60
N GLY A 174 6.51 -6.14 -25.55
CA GLY A 174 7.77 -6.81 -25.89
C GLY A 174 8.06 -8.07 -25.06
N HIS A 175 7.39 -8.24 -23.93
CA HIS A 175 7.39 -9.51 -23.19
C HIS A 175 6.24 -10.40 -23.67
N GLU A 176 6.48 -11.70 -23.68
CA GLU A 176 5.47 -12.72 -24.03
C GLU A 176 4.81 -13.35 -22.79
N LYS A 177 5.33 -13.06 -21.60
CA LYS A 177 4.92 -13.65 -20.32
C LYS A 177 4.98 -12.62 -19.19
N GLU A 178 4.30 -12.95 -18.09
CA GLU A 178 4.37 -12.19 -16.87
C GLU A 178 5.79 -12.05 -16.30
N GLY A 179 5.95 -11.10 -15.38
CA GLY A 179 7.16 -11.00 -14.58
C GLY A 179 7.05 -9.91 -13.52
N TYR A 180 7.97 -9.95 -12.57
CA TYR A 180 7.97 -9.03 -11.42
C TYR A 180 9.03 -7.93 -11.54
N GLY A 181 10.04 -8.10 -12.40
CA GLY A 181 11.10 -7.11 -12.58
C GLY A 181 10.58 -5.81 -13.21
N LEU A 182 10.81 -4.68 -12.55
CA LEU A 182 10.52 -3.34 -13.05
C LEU A 182 11.46 -2.34 -12.36
N SER A 183 12.15 -1.51 -13.14
CA SER A 183 13.09 -0.51 -12.64
C SER A 183 13.18 0.66 -13.63
N TRP A 184 13.12 1.88 -13.09
CA TRP A 184 13.36 3.10 -13.85
C TRP A 184 14.83 3.49 -13.79
N ASN A 185 15.35 4.08 -14.86
CA ASN A 185 16.64 4.74 -14.80
C ASN A 185 16.52 5.98 -13.88
N PRO A 186 17.33 6.13 -12.82
CA PRO A 186 17.21 7.26 -11.91
C PRO A 186 17.80 8.57 -12.47
N VAL A 187 18.63 8.50 -13.51
CA VAL A 187 19.34 9.65 -14.08
C VAL A 187 18.66 10.18 -15.34
N ARG A 188 18.28 9.28 -16.25
CA ARG A 188 17.68 9.67 -17.53
C ARG A 188 16.17 9.45 -17.50
N LYS A 189 15.42 10.50 -17.85
CA LYS A 189 13.98 10.43 -18.06
C LYS A 189 13.68 9.47 -19.22
N GLY A 190 12.71 8.58 -19.01
CA GLY A 190 12.18 7.66 -20.02
C GLY A 190 10.99 8.22 -20.77
#